data_AF-A0A920KUG8-F1
#
_entry.id   AF-A0A920KUG8-F1
#
_cell.length_a   1.000
_cell.length_b   1.000
_cell.length_c   1.000
_cell.angle_alpha   90.00
_cell.angle_beta   90.00
_cell.angle_gamma   90.00
#
_symmetry.space_group_name_H-M   'P 1'
#
loop_
_entity.id
_entity.type
_entity.pdbx_description
1 polymer ?
#
loop_
_entity_poly.entity_id
_entity_poly.type
_entity_poly.pdbx_seq_one_letter_code
_entity_poly.pdbx_strand_id
1 'polypeptide(L)'
;MERETMQFDVLIVGGGPSGLSAAIRLKQLANEKGQDLSVCLIDKGSEIGAHILSGAVLEPRALNELIADWADKNAPLDTAVSSDKFMFLTQTGSFSVAHTATDEQPW
;
A
#
# COMPACT_ATOMS: atom_id res chain seq x y z
N MET A 1 -5.81 37.17 -8.97
CA MET A 1 -4.88 36.06 -8.74
C MET A 1 -5.01 35.13 -9.92
N GLU A 2 -3.95 35.00 -10.74
CA GLU A 2 -3.91 34.06 -11.85
C GLU A 2 -3.62 32.66 -11.29
N ARG A 3 -4.29 31.62 -11.80
CA ARG A 3 -4.04 30.23 -11.36
C ARG A 3 -2.92 29.64 -12.23
N GLU A 4 -1.88 29.11 -11.61
CA GLU A 4 -0.86 28.34 -12.33
C GLU A 4 -1.46 27.05 -12.89
N THR A 5 -1.01 26.68 -14.10
CA THR A 5 -1.48 25.49 -14.82
C THR A 5 -0.27 24.68 -15.26
N MET A 6 -0.29 23.38 -15.01
CA MET A 6 0.71 22.42 -15.48
C MET A 6 0.00 21.30 -16.24
N GLN A 7 0.63 20.74 -17.27
CA GLN A 7 0.08 19.64 -18.07
C GLN A 7 0.78 18.32 -17.73
N PHE A 8 -0.02 17.28 -17.54
CA PHE A 8 0.42 15.90 -17.33
C PHE A 8 -0.54 14.97 -18.06
N ASP A 9 -0.06 13.80 -18.50
CA ASP A 9 -0.90 12.78 -19.13
C ASP A 9 -1.84 12.13 -18.11
N VAL A 10 -1.33 11.95 -16.88
CA VAL A 10 -2.07 11.39 -15.76
C VAL A 10 -1.83 12.20 -14.49
N LEU A 11 -2.92 12.59 -13.82
CA LEU A 11 -2.91 13.16 -12.47
C LEU A 11 -3.53 12.16 -11.49
N ILE A 12 -2.79 11.83 -10.43
CA ILE A 12 -3.23 10.98 -9.33
C ILE A 12 -3.34 11.83 -8.07
N VAL A 13 -4.53 11.82 -7.46
CA VAL A 13 -4.81 12.57 -6.23
C VAL A 13 -4.80 11.61 -5.05
N GLY A 14 -3.78 11.72 -4.19
CA GLY A 14 -3.54 10.89 -3.02
C GLY A 14 -2.31 9.98 -3.19
N GLY A 15 -1.33 10.15 -2.31
CA GLY A 15 -0.11 9.36 -2.17
C GLY A 15 -0.22 8.21 -1.17
N GLY A 16 -1.41 7.60 -1.07
CA GLY A 16 -1.61 6.35 -0.35
C GLY A 16 -1.15 5.12 -1.16
N PRO A 17 -1.32 3.89 -0.61
CA PRO A 17 -0.89 2.67 -1.28
C PRO A 17 -1.48 2.52 -2.69
N SER A 18 -2.78 2.80 -2.89
CA SER A 18 -3.41 2.70 -4.20
C SER A 18 -2.87 3.71 -5.23
N GLY A 19 -2.69 4.97 -4.82
CA GLY A 19 -2.18 6.02 -5.70
C GLY A 19 -0.72 5.80 -6.10
N LEU A 20 0.12 5.41 -5.14
CA LEU A 20 1.51 5.02 -5.41
C LEU A 20 1.57 3.78 -6.31
N SER A 21 0.76 2.75 -6.05
CA SER A 21 0.70 1.56 -6.88
C SER A 21 0.31 1.88 -8.33
N ALA A 22 -0.69 2.74 -8.53
CA ALA A 22 -1.08 3.20 -9.85
C ALA A 22 0.05 3.97 -10.56
N ALA A 23 0.69 4.91 -9.87
CA ALA A 23 1.80 5.71 -10.42
C ALA A 23 2.98 4.81 -10.84
N ILE A 24 3.38 3.89 -9.97
CA ILE A 24 4.47 2.94 -10.21
C ILE A 24 4.12 2.05 -11.42
N ARG A 25 2.93 1.44 -11.45
CA ARG A 25 2.58 0.53 -12.53
C ARG A 25 2.45 1.23 -13.88
N LEU A 26 1.92 2.46 -13.90
CA LEU A 26 1.85 3.27 -15.13
C LEU A 26 3.26 3.57 -15.67
N LYS A 27 4.19 3.98 -14.81
CA LYS A 27 5.58 4.23 -15.23
C LYS A 27 6.28 2.95 -15.69
N GLN A 28 6.08 1.82 -15.01
CA GLN A 28 6.60 0.52 -15.46
C GLN A 28 6.09 0.16 -16.87
N LEU A 29 4.78 0.22 -17.09
CA LEU A 29 4.17 -0.08 -18.40
C LEU A 29 4.62 0.88 -19.51
N ALA A 30 4.80 2.16 -19.19
CA ALA A 30 5.31 3.15 -20.13
C ALA A 30 6.77 2.84 -20.52
N ASN A 31 7.62 2.51 -19.53
CA ASN A 31 9.01 2.12 -19.76
C ASN A 31 9.11 0.82 -20.59
N GLU A 32 8.30 -0.19 -20.29
CA GLU A 32 8.21 -1.44 -21.06
C GLU A 32 7.88 -1.19 -22.55
N LYS A 33 7.04 -0.18 -22.83
CA LYS A 33 6.62 0.20 -24.19
C LYS A 33 7.51 1.26 -24.84
N GLY A 34 8.54 1.75 -24.16
CA GLY A 34 9.38 2.86 -24.63
C GLY A 34 8.60 4.17 -24.83
N GLN A 35 7.54 4.39 -24.06
CA GLN A 35 6.70 5.58 -24.14
C GLN A 35 7.11 6.58 -23.06
N ASP A 36 7.18 7.85 -23.43
CA ASP A 36 7.25 8.92 -22.45
C ASP A 36 5.82 9.21 -21.94
N LEU A 37 5.61 9.00 -20.63
CA LEU A 37 4.33 9.21 -19.96
C LEU A 37 4.58 10.04 -18.71
N SER A 38 4.00 11.24 -18.67
CA SER A 38 4.07 12.16 -17.55
C SER A 38 2.98 11.84 -16.53
N VAL A 39 3.39 11.47 -15.32
CA VAL A 39 2.50 11.13 -14.21
C VAL A 39 2.77 12.08 -13.05
N CYS A 40 1.77 12.86 -12.67
CA CYS A 40 1.81 13.70 -11.48
C CYS A 40 1.03 13.02 -10.36
N LEU A 41 1.67 12.79 -9.23
CA LEU A 41 1.02 12.36 -8.00
C LEU A 41 1.08 13.50 -7.00
N ILE A 42 -0.07 13.85 -6.43
CA ILE A 42 -0.17 14.87 -5.40
C ILE A 42 -0.68 14.25 -4.10
N ASP A 43 -0.15 14.70 -2.98
CA ASP A 43 -0.67 14.37 -1.65
C ASP A 43 -0.86 15.66 -0.84
N LYS A 44 -1.75 15.62 0.14
CA LYS A 44 -2.01 16.74 1.07
C LYS A 44 -0.91 16.85 2.14
N GLY A 45 -0.28 15.72 2.47
CA GLY A 45 0.78 15.63 3.47
C GLY A 45 2.00 16.47 3.09
N SER A 46 2.71 16.95 4.10
CA SER A 46 4.04 17.55 3.90
C SER A 46 5.03 16.55 3.30
N GLU A 47 4.78 15.25 3.53
CA GLU A 47 5.54 14.12 3.04
C GLU A 47 4.58 12.99 2.67
N ILE A 48 4.99 12.13 1.74
CA ILE A 48 4.23 10.92 1.40
C ILE A 48 4.11 10.06 2.65
N GLY A 49 2.89 9.64 2.97
CA GLY A 49 2.60 8.85 4.17
C GLY A 49 2.25 9.65 5.41
N ALA A 50 2.44 10.97 5.45
CA ALA A 50 2.17 11.79 6.64
C ALA A 50 0.70 11.75 7.12
N HIS A 51 -0.24 11.38 6.24
CA HIS A 51 -1.66 11.21 6.57
C HIS A 51 -2.14 9.75 6.51
N ILE A 52 -1.25 8.78 6.32
CA ILE A 52 -1.62 7.36 6.35
C ILE A 52 -1.76 6.90 7.80
N LEU A 53 -2.92 6.32 8.13
CA LEU A 53 -3.17 5.68 9.43
C LEU A 53 -3.74 4.29 9.17
N SER A 54 -3.09 3.25 9.71
CA SER A 54 -3.51 1.85 9.57
C SER A 54 -2.96 1.01 10.72
N GLY A 55 -3.64 -0.10 11.03
CA GLY A 55 -3.06 -1.19 11.83
C GLY A 55 -2.02 -2.01 11.05
N ALA A 56 -1.99 -1.86 9.72
CA ALA A 56 -0.93 -2.32 8.82
C ALA A 56 -0.61 -3.83 8.86
N VAL A 57 -1.62 -4.68 9.07
CA VAL A 57 -1.52 -6.11 8.72
C VAL A 57 -1.64 -6.21 7.20
N LEU A 58 -0.55 -6.55 6.52
CA LEU A 58 -0.44 -6.54 5.06
C LEU A 58 -0.38 -7.97 4.51
N GLU A 59 -1.23 -8.27 3.53
CA GLU A 59 -1.06 -9.44 2.66
C GLU A 59 -0.11 -9.04 1.51
N PRO A 60 1.03 -9.75 1.31
CA PRO A 60 2.12 -9.26 0.48
C PRO A 60 1.93 -9.47 -1.03
N ARG A 61 0.89 -10.17 -1.49
CA ARG A 61 0.72 -10.56 -2.91
C ARG A 61 0.69 -9.37 -3.85
N ALA A 62 -0.07 -8.34 -3.49
CA ALA A 62 -0.14 -7.12 -4.31
C ALA A 62 1.23 -6.42 -4.41
N LEU A 63 2.04 -6.46 -3.34
CA LEU A 63 3.39 -5.91 -3.37
C LEU A 63 4.35 -6.80 -4.16
N ASN A 64 4.24 -8.13 -4.04
CA ASN A 64 4.99 -9.10 -4.85
C ASN A 64 4.72 -8.91 -6.35
N GLU A 65 3.46 -8.66 -6.73
CA GLU A 65 3.09 -8.39 -8.13
C GLU A 65 3.63 -7.05 -8.65
N LEU A 66 3.60 -6.01 -7.81
CA LEU A 66 4.00 -4.66 -8.22
C LEU A 66 5.53 -4.45 -8.21
N ILE A 67 6.21 -5.00 -7.21
CA ILE A 67 7.64 -4.81 -6.92
C ILE A 67 8.21 -6.15 -6.46
N ALA A 68 8.42 -7.10 -7.36
CA ALA A 68 8.85 -8.47 -7.01
C ALA A 68 10.12 -8.55 -6.14
N ASP A 69 11.01 -7.58 -6.24
CA ASP A 69 12.27 -7.46 -5.50
C ASP A 69 12.18 -6.46 -4.32
N TRP A 70 10.98 -6.23 -3.76
CA TRP A 70 10.80 -5.28 -2.65
C TRP A 70 11.63 -5.63 -1.41
N ALA A 71 11.84 -6.92 -1.15
CA ALA A 71 12.59 -7.40 0.01
C ALA A 71 14.06 -6.95 -0.07
N ASP A 72 14.67 -7.03 -1.26
CA ASP A 72 16.04 -6.61 -1.51
C ASP A 72 16.21 -5.08 -1.50
N LYS A 73 15.10 -4.33 -1.62
CA LYS A 73 15.06 -2.86 -1.56
C LYS A 73 14.90 -2.30 -0.14
N ASN A 74 15.00 -3.13 0.90
CA ASN A 74 14.80 -2.74 2.30
C ASN A 74 13.40 -2.16 2.57
N ALA A 75 12.34 -2.73 1.97
CA ALA A 75 10.99 -2.34 2.36
C ALA A 75 10.73 -2.75 3.83
N PRO A 76 10.06 -1.90 4.64
CA PRO A 76 9.95 -2.10 6.09
C PRO A 76 8.86 -3.12 6.47
N LEU A 77 9.01 -4.36 6.00
CA LEU A 77 8.11 -5.50 6.25
C LEU A 77 8.83 -6.59 7.05
N ASP A 78 9.33 -6.20 8.22
CA ASP A 78 10.23 -7.06 9.03
C ASP A 78 9.49 -7.99 9.99
N THR A 79 8.15 -7.89 10.08
CA THR A 79 7.33 -8.60 11.09
C THR A 79 6.33 -9.55 10.44
N ALA A 80 6.73 -10.81 10.29
CA ALA A 80 5.86 -11.90 9.86
C ALA A 80 4.77 -12.20 10.91
N VAL A 81 3.51 -12.32 10.50
CA VAL A 81 2.39 -12.71 11.37
C VAL A 81 2.51 -14.20 11.76
N SER A 82 2.75 -14.53 13.02
CA SER A 82 2.92 -15.93 13.43
C SER A 82 1.63 -16.61 13.88
N SER A 83 0.61 -15.83 14.27
CA SER A 83 -0.66 -16.35 14.76
C SER A 83 -1.73 -15.25 14.74
N ASP A 84 -2.97 -15.63 14.48
CA ASP A 84 -4.14 -14.79 14.66
C ASP A 84 -4.94 -15.19 15.91
N LYS A 85 -5.54 -14.20 16.58
CA LYS A 85 -6.42 -14.41 17.73
C LYS A 85 -7.62 -13.47 17.65
N PHE A 86 -8.81 -14.06 17.71
CA PHE A 86 -10.05 -13.30 17.91
C PHE A 86 -10.51 -13.42 19.36
N MET A 87 -10.75 -12.28 20.01
CA MET A 87 -11.01 -12.21 21.46
C MET A 87 -12.31 -11.46 21.73
N PHE A 88 -13.15 -12.03 22.59
CA PHE A 88 -14.27 -11.31 23.18
C PHE A 88 -13.84 -10.68 24.50
N LEU A 89 -14.05 -9.37 24.66
CA LEU A 89 -13.66 -8.62 25.85
C LEU A 89 -14.89 -8.38 26.75
N THR A 90 -14.71 -8.54 28.05
CA THR A 90 -15.67 -8.12 29.10
C THR A 90 -15.03 -7.00 29.92
N GLN A 91 -15.79 -6.38 30.83
CA GLN A 91 -15.26 -5.32 31.70
C GLN A 91 -14.02 -5.77 32.50
N THR A 92 -13.94 -7.05 32.86
CA THR A 92 -12.90 -7.58 33.77
C THR A 92 -12.11 -8.74 33.20
N GLY A 93 -12.32 -9.13 31.94
CA GLY A 93 -11.64 -10.28 31.35
C GLY A 93 -11.80 -10.39 29.85
N SER A 94 -11.35 -11.53 29.31
CA SER A 94 -11.50 -11.87 27.90
C SER A 94 -11.49 -13.38 27.71
N PHE A 95 -12.06 -13.84 26.60
CA PHE A 95 -11.94 -15.23 26.17
C PHE A 95 -11.76 -15.31 24.66
N SER A 96 -11.00 -16.30 24.21
CA SER A 96 -10.80 -16.55 22.78
C SER A 96 -12.07 -17.07 22.16
N VAL A 97 -12.42 -16.51 21.01
CA VAL A 97 -13.51 -16.98 20.18
C VAL A 97 -12.88 -17.82 19.07
N ALA A 98 -13.40 -19.03 18.88
CA ALA A 98 -12.98 -19.86 17.78
C ALA A 98 -13.27 -19.11 16.47
N HIS A 99 -12.21 -18.83 15.73
CA HIS A 99 -12.31 -18.39 14.35
C HIS A 99 -11.59 -19.42 13.49
N THR A 100 -12.18 -19.71 12.35
CA THR A 100 -11.44 -20.35 11.28
C THR A 100 -10.58 -19.23 10.69
N ALA A 101 -9.26 -19.29 10.90
CA ALA A 101 -8.38 -18.72 9.91
C ALA A 101 -8.75 -19.46 8.63
N THR A 102 -9.37 -18.79 7.66
CA THR A 102 -9.53 -19.39 6.34
C THR A 102 -8.16 -19.91 5.92
N ASP A 103 -8.11 -21.12 5.38
CA ASP A 103 -6.89 -21.76 4.86
C ASP A 103 -6.34 -20.97 3.65
N GLU A 104 -6.07 -19.69 3.83
CA GLU A 104 -5.22 -18.91 2.95
C GLU A 104 -3.80 -19.39 3.24
N GLN A 105 -3.13 -19.83 2.19
CA GLN A 105 -1.80 -20.42 2.29
C GLN A 105 -0.87 -19.54 3.13
N PRO A 106 0.05 -20.15 3.91
CA PRO A 106 1.10 -19.39 4.57
C PRO A 106 1.84 -18.56 3.52
N TRP A 107 1.86 -17.24 3.72
CA TRP A 107 2.60 -16.28 2.91
C TRP A 107 4.11 -16.37 3.16
#